data_AF-A0A452ZF17-F1
#
_entry.id   AF-A0A452ZF17-F1
#
_cell.length_a   1.000
_cell.length_b   1.000
_cell.length_c   1.000
_cell.angle_alpha   90.00
_cell.angle_beta   90.00
_cell.angle_gamma   90.00
#
_symmetry.space_group_name_H-M   'P 1'
#
loop_
_entity.id
_entity.type
_entity.pdbx_description
1 polymer ?
#
loop_
_entity_poly.entity_id
_entity_poly.type
_entity_poly.pdbx_seq_one_letter_code
_entity_poly.pdbx_strand_id
1 'polypeptide(L)'
;VAKENADVIIMDDNFKTIVNVARWGRAVYLNIQKFVQFQLTVNIVALIVNFVSACVIGTAPLTAVQLLWVNMIMDTLGALALATEPPNEEMMKRSPVRRGDSFITKVMWRNILGQALYQLLVLGTLMIVGKRLLNIEGPTADKTINTLIFNSFVFCQVFNEINSREMDKINVFRGIFRNWIFVGILTATVIFQVIIVELLGTFANTVPLSLELWLLSIVLGSVSMIVSVILKCIPVESGKRFAKPHGYELIPEGPEAL
;
A
#
# COMPACT_ATOMS: atom_id res chain seq x y z
N VAL A 1 17.56 12.70 38.49
CA VAL A 1 17.66 11.22 38.59
C VAL A 1 16.48 10.49 37.94
N ALA A 2 15.27 10.43 38.52
CA ALA A 2 14.17 9.63 37.94
C ALA A 2 13.74 10.11 36.53
N LYS A 3 13.65 11.44 36.32
CA LYS A 3 13.37 12.03 35.00
C LYS A 3 14.48 11.78 33.97
N GLU A 4 15.72 11.66 34.41
CA GLU A 4 16.89 11.46 33.53
C GLU A 4 17.08 9.99 33.12
N ASN A 5 16.42 9.05 33.82
CA ASN A 5 16.48 7.61 33.53
C ASN A 5 15.16 7.07 32.94
N ALA A 6 14.20 7.94 32.62
CA ALA A 6 12.90 7.54 32.08
C ALA A 6 12.86 7.72 30.55
N ASP A 7 12.37 6.70 29.84
CA ASP A 7 12.19 6.76 28.38
C ASP A 7 11.06 7.74 27.96
N VAL A 8 10.11 8.00 28.86
CA VAL A 8 8.98 8.91 28.64
C VAL A 8 8.73 9.72 29.91
N ILE A 9 8.69 11.05 29.78
CA ILE A 9 8.38 11.98 30.87
C ILE A 9 7.00 12.58 30.64
N ILE A 10 6.10 12.44 31.60
CA ILE A 10 4.77 13.06 31.58
C ILE A 10 4.91 14.48 32.13
N MET A 11 4.54 15.49 31.34
CA MET A 11 4.70 16.89 31.74
C MET A 11 3.51 17.44 32.53
N ASP A 12 2.33 16.81 32.41
CA ASP A 12 1.06 17.29 32.98
C ASP A 12 0.59 16.49 34.21
N ASP A 13 1.45 15.60 34.73
CA ASP A 13 1.20 14.71 35.87
C ASP A 13 -0.15 13.95 35.82
N ASN A 14 -0.69 13.73 34.61
CA ASN A 14 -2.01 13.14 34.41
C ASN A 14 -1.89 11.70 33.87
N PHE A 15 -2.46 10.74 34.58
CA PHE A 15 -2.52 9.34 34.13
C PHE A 15 -3.26 9.16 32.79
N LYS A 16 -4.15 10.09 32.41
CA LYS A 16 -4.79 10.09 31.08
C LYS A 16 -3.76 10.22 29.94
N THR A 17 -2.64 10.90 30.18
CA THR A 17 -1.56 11.06 29.20
C THR A 17 -0.91 9.72 28.86
N ILE A 18 -0.81 8.79 29.82
CA ILE A 18 -0.29 7.44 29.58
C ILE A 18 -1.17 6.69 28.58
N VAL A 19 -2.50 6.76 28.78
CA VAL A 19 -3.46 6.11 27.87
C VAL A 19 -3.40 6.73 26.48
N ASN A 20 -3.25 8.05 26.40
CA ASN A 20 -3.09 8.75 25.12
C ASN A 20 -1.81 8.34 24.39
N VAL A 21 -0.68 8.27 25.09
CA VAL A 21 0.60 7.80 24.53
C VAL A 21 0.48 6.35 24.05
N ALA A 22 -0.14 5.47 24.83
CA ALA A 22 -0.37 4.09 24.41
C ALA A 22 -1.26 3.98 23.15
N ARG A 23 -2.30 4.83 23.05
CA ARG A 23 -3.16 4.91 21.85
C ARG A 23 -2.37 5.34 20.62
N TRP A 24 -1.53 6.37 20.75
CA TRP A 24 -0.67 6.84 19.67
C TRP A 24 0.39 5.81 19.27
N GLY A 25 1.02 5.12 20.24
CA GLY A 25 1.97 4.05 19.96
C GLY A 25 1.36 2.90 19.16
N ARG A 26 0.12 2.48 19.50
CA ARG A 26 -0.62 1.48 18.70
C ARG A 26 -0.93 1.97 17.30
N ALA A 27 -1.26 3.25 17.15
CA ALA A 27 -1.54 3.83 15.84
C ALA A 27 -0.30 3.86 14.95
N VAL A 28 0.84 4.29 15.48
CA VAL A 28 2.13 4.27 14.78
C VAL A 28 2.48 2.84 14.33
N TYR A 29 2.35 1.85 15.22
CA TYR A 29 2.62 0.46 14.86
C TYR A 29 1.77 -0.03 13.67
N LEU A 30 0.46 0.23 13.73
CA LEU A 30 -0.47 -0.15 12.66
C LEU A 30 -0.19 0.62 11.36
N ASN A 31 0.17 1.90 11.44
CA ASN A 31 0.55 2.69 10.27
C ASN A 31 1.83 2.17 9.60
N ILE A 32 2.83 1.74 10.38
CA ILE A 32 4.03 1.09 9.85
C ILE A 32 3.68 -0.23 9.18
N GLN A 33 2.78 -1.04 9.76
CA GLN A 33 2.32 -2.27 9.10
C GLN A 33 1.64 -2.01 7.75
N LYS A 34 0.78 -0.98 7.66
CA LYS A 34 0.15 -0.58 6.39
C LYS A 34 1.19 -0.17 5.35
N PHE A 35 2.17 0.64 5.77
CA PHE A 35 3.28 1.05 4.91
C PHE A 35 4.09 -0.16 4.41
N VAL A 36 4.47 -1.08 5.30
CA VAL A 36 5.22 -2.28 4.90
C VAL A 36 4.40 -3.17 3.97
N GLN A 37 3.08 -3.29 4.18
CA GLN A 37 2.20 -4.04 3.27
C GLN A 37 2.23 -3.44 1.86
N PHE A 38 2.11 -2.12 1.75
CA PHE A 38 2.18 -1.38 0.50
C PHE A 38 3.55 -1.57 -0.17
N GLN A 39 4.62 -1.22 0.55
CA GLN A 39 6.01 -1.25 0.08
C GLN A 39 6.41 -2.64 -0.42
N LEU A 40 6.04 -3.70 0.33
CA LEU A 40 6.40 -5.06 -0.05
C LEU A 40 5.66 -5.51 -1.33
N THR A 41 4.41 -5.08 -1.50
CA THR A 41 3.64 -5.39 -2.73
C THR A 41 4.28 -4.74 -3.95
N VAL A 42 4.60 -3.44 -3.87
CA VAL A 42 5.24 -2.68 -4.95
C VAL A 42 6.56 -3.35 -5.36
N ASN A 43 7.42 -3.67 -4.38
CA ASN A 43 8.73 -4.26 -4.62
C ASN A 43 8.65 -5.67 -5.23
N ILE A 44 7.76 -6.53 -4.73
CA ILE A 44 7.56 -7.88 -5.28
C ILE A 44 7.14 -7.80 -6.74
N VAL A 45 6.16 -6.95 -7.06
CA VAL A 45 5.67 -6.81 -8.43
C VAL A 45 6.75 -6.22 -9.33
N ALA A 46 7.38 -5.12 -8.92
CA ALA A 46 8.44 -4.47 -9.71
C ALA A 46 9.58 -5.43 -10.03
N LEU A 47 10.03 -6.22 -9.03
CA LEU A 47 11.11 -7.19 -9.22
C LEU A 47 10.70 -8.31 -10.16
N ILE A 48 9.57 -8.97 -9.90
CA ILE A 48 9.15 -10.14 -10.68
C ILE A 48 8.83 -9.74 -12.13
N VAL A 49 8.14 -8.61 -12.33
CA VAL A 49 7.79 -8.13 -13.67
C VAL A 49 9.05 -7.87 -14.50
N ASN A 50 10.03 -7.15 -13.96
CA ASN A 50 11.26 -6.85 -14.69
C ASN A 50 12.09 -8.11 -14.93
N PHE A 51 12.19 -8.99 -13.93
CA PHE A 51 12.94 -10.22 -14.04
C PHE A 51 12.34 -11.14 -15.11
N VAL A 52 11.04 -11.42 -15.03
CA VAL A 52 10.34 -12.28 -16.00
C VAL A 52 10.41 -11.69 -17.40
N SER A 53 10.20 -10.38 -17.56
CA SER A 53 10.29 -9.73 -18.87
C SER A 53 11.71 -9.78 -19.45
N ALA A 54 12.74 -9.56 -18.62
CA ALA A 54 14.12 -9.67 -19.06
C ALA A 54 14.45 -11.10 -19.51
N CYS A 55 13.91 -12.14 -18.84
CA CYS A 55 14.11 -13.53 -19.25
C CYS A 55 13.35 -13.92 -20.51
N VAL A 56 12.11 -13.44 -20.71
CA VAL A 56 11.24 -13.85 -21.82
C VAL A 56 11.47 -13.03 -23.09
N ILE A 57 11.55 -11.70 -22.93
CA ILE A 57 11.59 -10.73 -24.04
C ILE A 57 13.03 -10.23 -24.28
N GLY A 58 13.94 -10.41 -23.31
CA GLY A 58 15.31 -9.91 -23.37
C GLY A 58 15.45 -8.42 -23.02
N THR A 59 14.34 -7.74 -22.72
CA THR A 59 14.34 -6.33 -22.32
C THR A 59 13.41 -6.09 -21.14
N ALA A 60 13.83 -5.20 -20.24
CA ALA A 60 13.04 -4.77 -19.10
C ALA A 60 12.05 -3.67 -19.53
N PRO A 61 10.76 -3.79 -19.20
CA PRO A 61 9.73 -2.87 -19.63
C PRO A 61 9.73 -1.59 -18.80
N LEU A 62 10.22 -1.68 -17.55
CA LEU A 62 10.44 -0.54 -16.67
C LEU A 62 11.93 -0.17 -16.68
N THR A 63 12.22 1.10 -16.99
CA THR A 63 13.61 1.59 -16.97
C THR A 63 14.09 1.83 -15.54
N ALA A 64 15.41 1.90 -15.34
CA ALA A 64 15.98 2.19 -14.02
C ALA A 64 15.46 3.52 -13.43
N VAL A 65 15.26 4.54 -14.26
CA VAL A 65 14.71 5.85 -13.86
C VAL A 65 13.25 5.72 -13.42
N GLN A 66 12.44 4.93 -14.13
CA GLN A 66 11.03 4.69 -13.77
C GLN A 66 10.91 3.92 -12.45
N LEU A 67 11.78 2.93 -12.23
CA LEU A 67 11.84 2.20 -10.95
C LEU A 67 12.30 3.09 -9.80
N LEU A 68 13.26 3.97 -10.05
CA LEU A 68 13.71 4.95 -9.06
C LEU A 68 12.59 5.92 -8.71
N TRP A 69 11.84 6.41 -9.71
CA TRP A 69 10.67 7.26 -9.47
C TRP A 69 9.66 6.59 -8.52
N VAL A 70 9.29 5.34 -8.79
CA VAL A 70 8.33 4.61 -7.94
C VAL A 70 8.93 4.34 -6.56
N ASN A 71 10.11 3.72 -6.48
CA ASN A 71 10.67 3.28 -5.21
C ASN A 71 11.20 4.41 -4.32
N MET A 72 11.60 5.53 -4.90
CA MET A 72 12.21 6.64 -4.15
C MET A 72 11.22 7.77 -3.87
N ILE A 73 10.32 8.09 -4.79
CA ILE A 73 9.44 9.26 -4.65
C ILE A 73 8.02 8.83 -4.32
N MET A 74 7.42 7.95 -5.13
CA MET A 74 6.05 7.50 -4.88
C MET A 74 5.95 6.77 -3.53
N ASP A 75 6.86 5.85 -3.27
CA ASP A 75 6.88 5.06 -2.06
C ASP A 75 7.14 5.91 -0.81
N THR A 76 8.00 6.94 -0.90
CA THR A 76 8.26 7.83 0.25
C THR A 76 7.10 8.75 0.53
N LEU A 77 6.45 9.27 -0.51
CA LEU A 77 5.21 10.05 -0.37
C LEU A 77 4.09 9.18 0.20
N GLY A 78 3.90 7.95 -0.31
CA GLY A 78 2.90 7.03 0.21
C GLY A 78 3.19 6.57 1.65
N ALA A 79 4.47 6.40 2.01
CA ALA A 79 4.88 6.15 3.39
C ALA A 79 4.44 7.29 4.32
N LEU A 80 4.66 8.53 3.90
CA LEU A 80 4.25 9.71 4.66
C LEU A 80 2.72 9.80 4.78
N ALA A 81 2.00 9.50 3.70
CA ALA A 81 0.53 9.50 3.67
C ALA A 81 -0.06 8.46 4.63
N LEU A 82 0.52 7.26 4.67
CA LEU A 82 0.08 6.17 5.55
C LEU A 82 0.56 6.35 7.00
N ALA A 83 1.74 6.95 7.23
CA ALA A 83 2.28 7.20 8.56
C ALA A 83 1.49 8.26 9.33
N THR A 84 0.97 9.27 8.63
CA THR A 84 0.26 10.42 9.21
C THR A 84 -1.22 10.16 9.51
N GLU A 85 -1.70 8.93 9.37
CA GLU A 85 -3.08 8.60 9.68
C GLU A 85 -3.40 8.71 11.18
N PRO A 86 -4.45 9.45 11.56
CA PRO A 86 -4.80 9.63 12.96
C PRO A 86 -5.32 8.33 13.60
N PRO A 87 -5.13 8.15 14.92
CA PRO A 87 -5.63 6.99 15.64
C PRO A 87 -7.15 6.85 15.51
N ASN A 88 -7.62 5.65 15.16
CA ASN A 88 -9.04 5.31 15.14
C ASN A 88 -9.45 4.64 16.46
N GLU A 89 -10.57 5.04 17.05
CA GLU A 89 -11.05 4.54 18.35
C GLU A 89 -11.29 3.02 18.34
N GLU A 90 -11.67 2.47 17.18
CA GLU A 90 -11.85 1.02 17.01
C GLU A 90 -10.55 0.21 17.19
N MET A 91 -9.38 0.84 17.03
CA MET A 91 -8.07 0.19 17.23
C MET A 91 -7.83 -0.13 18.72
N MET A 92 -8.45 0.63 19.64
CA MET A 92 -8.35 0.37 21.07
C MET A 92 -9.16 -0.85 21.52
N LYS A 93 -10.19 -1.24 20.75
CA LYS A 93 -11.01 -2.43 21.01
C LYS A 93 -10.30 -3.75 20.63
N ARG A 94 -9.19 -3.68 19.89
CA ARG A 94 -8.39 -4.85 19.54
C ARG A 94 -7.45 -5.24 20.68
N SER A 95 -7.25 -6.55 20.85
CA SER A 95 -6.27 -7.09 21.78
C SER A 95 -4.86 -6.57 21.45
N PRO A 96 -4.00 -6.35 22.46
CA PRO A 96 -2.61 -5.94 22.24
C PRO A 96 -1.87 -6.97 21.39
N VAL A 97 -1.00 -6.50 20.50
CA VAL A 97 -0.08 -7.35 19.73
C VAL A 97 0.89 -8.04 20.70
N ARG A 98 1.03 -9.36 20.61
CA ARG A 98 1.95 -10.10 21.48
C ARG A 98 3.37 -9.99 20.92
N ARG A 99 4.37 -10.03 21.81
CA ARG A 99 5.81 -10.00 21.42
C ARG A 99 6.22 -11.16 20.50
N GLY A 100 5.47 -12.26 20.49
CA GLY A 100 5.71 -13.43 19.63
C GLY A 100 4.89 -13.45 18.33
N ASP A 101 4.03 -12.45 18.09
CA ASP A 101 3.27 -12.38 16.86
C ASP A 101 4.16 -11.88 15.71
N SER A 102 4.05 -12.49 14.54
CA SER A 102 4.78 -12.05 13.35
C SER A 102 4.37 -10.63 12.95
N PHE A 103 5.35 -9.76 12.67
CA PHE A 103 5.11 -8.38 12.24
C PHE A 103 4.26 -8.33 10.96
N ILE A 104 4.52 -9.22 10.00
CA ILE A 104 3.67 -9.41 8.82
C ILE A 104 2.65 -10.50 9.15
N THR A 105 1.39 -10.08 9.34
CA THR A 105 0.30 -10.99 9.68
C THR A 105 -0.10 -11.85 8.47
N LYS A 106 -0.78 -12.98 8.71
CA LYS A 106 -1.33 -13.80 7.61
C LYS A 106 -2.31 -13.02 6.72
N VAL A 107 -3.04 -12.07 7.32
CA VAL A 107 -3.95 -11.19 6.58
C VAL A 107 -3.17 -10.27 5.63
N MET A 108 -2.04 -9.71 6.09
CA MET A 108 -1.14 -8.93 5.23
C MET A 108 -0.62 -9.77 4.07
N TRP A 109 -0.14 -10.99 4.34
CA TRP A 109 0.34 -11.90 3.30
C TRP A 109 -0.72 -12.20 2.24
N ARG A 110 -1.96 -12.47 2.64
CA ARG A 110 -3.09 -12.64 1.70
C ARG A 110 -3.26 -11.40 0.82
N ASN A 111 -3.28 -10.21 1.42
CA ASN A 111 -3.46 -8.96 0.68
C ASN A 111 -2.29 -8.70 -0.29
N ILE A 112 -1.05 -8.88 0.17
CA ILE A 112 0.18 -8.68 -0.60
C ILE A 112 0.23 -9.65 -1.78
N LEU A 113 0.07 -10.95 -1.54
CA LEU A 113 0.15 -11.96 -2.59
C LEU A 113 -1.00 -11.83 -3.58
N GLY A 114 -2.22 -11.54 -3.12
CA GLY A 114 -3.37 -11.38 -4.00
C GLY A 114 -3.24 -10.13 -4.90
N GLN A 115 -2.81 -9.00 -4.35
CA GLN A 115 -2.52 -7.80 -5.14
C GLN A 115 -1.35 -8.01 -6.08
N ALA A 116 -0.26 -8.62 -5.61
CA ALA A 116 0.89 -8.92 -6.45
C ALA A 116 0.51 -9.83 -7.61
N LEU A 117 -0.23 -10.92 -7.37
CA LEU A 117 -0.69 -11.83 -8.41
C LEU A 117 -1.55 -11.10 -9.46
N TYR A 118 -2.49 -10.26 -9.04
CA TYR A 118 -3.29 -9.47 -9.96
C TYR A 118 -2.44 -8.54 -10.83
N GLN A 119 -1.54 -7.77 -10.21
CA GLN A 119 -0.67 -6.85 -10.94
C GLN A 119 0.27 -7.60 -11.90
N LEU A 120 0.79 -8.76 -11.51
CA LEU A 120 1.59 -9.63 -12.37
C LEU A 120 0.82 -10.12 -13.59
N LEU A 121 -0.44 -10.54 -13.41
CA LEU A 121 -1.28 -10.99 -14.51
C LEU A 121 -1.61 -9.84 -15.47
N VAL A 122 -1.99 -8.67 -14.96
CA VAL A 122 -2.34 -7.50 -15.78
C VAL A 122 -1.13 -7.00 -16.56
N LEU A 123 -0.01 -6.75 -15.87
CA LEU A 123 1.21 -6.22 -16.50
C LEU A 123 1.85 -7.26 -17.42
N GLY A 124 1.85 -8.54 -17.04
CA GLY A 124 2.32 -9.64 -17.88
C GLY A 124 1.48 -9.80 -19.15
N THR A 125 0.15 -9.64 -19.05
CA THR A 125 -0.74 -9.67 -20.23
C THR A 125 -0.48 -8.49 -21.15
N LEU A 126 -0.29 -7.28 -20.60
CA LEU A 126 0.10 -6.10 -21.38
C LEU A 126 1.46 -6.29 -22.07
N MET A 127 2.41 -6.97 -21.44
CA MET A 127 3.72 -7.25 -22.05
C MET A 127 3.63 -8.22 -23.22
N ILE A 128 2.90 -9.31 -23.06
CA ILE A 128 2.86 -10.40 -24.05
C ILE A 128 1.92 -10.04 -25.20
N VAL A 129 0.72 -9.54 -24.89
CA VAL A 129 -0.37 -9.38 -25.87
C VAL A 129 -0.73 -7.92 -26.10
N GLY A 130 -0.27 -6.98 -25.27
CA GLY A 130 -0.71 -5.58 -25.33
C GLY A 130 -0.50 -4.91 -26.68
N LYS A 131 0.60 -5.20 -27.41
CA LYS A 131 0.82 -4.67 -28.77
C LYS A 131 -0.26 -5.12 -29.75
N ARG A 132 -0.62 -6.41 -29.72
CA ARG A 132 -1.65 -7.00 -30.58
C ARG A 132 -3.06 -6.58 -30.16
N LEU A 133 -3.31 -6.51 -28.86
CA LEU A 133 -4.63 -6.19 -28.30
C LEU A 133 -5.03 -4.74 -28.59
N LEU A 134 -4.06 -3.81 -28.53
CA LEU A 134 -4.28 -2.39 -28.73
C LEU A 134 -3.97 -1.92 -30.16
N ASN A 135 -3.69 -2.87 -31.06
CA ASN A 135 -3.35 -2.64 -32.46
C ASN A 135 -2.30 -1.52 -32.66
N ILE A 136 -1.26 -1.51 -31.82
CA ILE A 136 -0.22 -0.48 -31.85
C ILE A 136 0.81 -0.90 -32.90
N GLU A 137 0.69 -0.35 -34.09
CA GLU A 137 1.61 -0.57 -35.20
C GLU A 137 2.55 0.64 -35.38
N GLY A 138 3.85 0.37 -35.59
CA GLY A 138 4.83 1.39 -35.94
C GLY A 138 6.18 1.28 -35.21
N PRO A 139 7.18 2.06 -35.62
CA PRO A 139 8.53 2.04 -35.05
C PRO A 139 8.60 2.54 -33.58
N THR A 140 7.55 3.18 -33.09
CA THR A 140 7.41 3.66 -31.70
C THR A 140 6.54 2.74 -30.83
N ALA A 141 6.07 1.61 -31.36
CA ALA A 141 5.17 0.70 -30.65
C ALA A 141 5.78 0.17 -29.34
N ASP A 142 7.08 -0.15 -29.35
CA ASP A 142 7.80 -0.66 -28.17
C ASP A 142 7.87 0.37 -27.04
N LYS A 143 8.14 1.64 -27.37
CA LYS A 143 8.15 2.73 -26.37
C LYS A 143 6.76 3.03 -25.85
N THR A 144 5.75 2.95 -26.72
CA THR A 144 4.34 3.19 -26.34
C THR A 144 3.84 2.13 -25.37
N ILE A 145 4.11 0.84 -25.64
CA ILE A 145 3.68 -0.23 -24.73
C ILE A 145 4.44 -0.18 -23.40
N ASN A 146 5.74 0.13 -23.41
CA ASN A 146 6.52 0.27 -22.17
C ASN A 146 6.02 1.45 -21.34
N THR A 147 5.65 2.56 -21.99
CA THR A 147 5.05 3.71 -21.30
C THR A 147 3.67 3.36 -20.74
N LEU A 148 2.85 2.61 -21.46
CA LEU A 148 1.56 2.13 -20.97
C LEU A 148 1.73 1.20 -19.76
N ILE A 149 2.69 0.29 -19.81
CA ILE A 149 3.03 -0.61 -18.70
C ILE A 149 3.45 0.21 -17.47
N PHE A 150 4.36 1.17 -17.66
CA PHE A 150 4.79 2.07 -16.59
C PHE A 150 3.60 2.85 -16.00
N ASN A 151 2.76 3.44 -16.85
CA ASN A 151 1.60 4.20 -16.40
C ASN A 151 0.59 3.32 -15.65
N SER A 152 0.30 2.13 -16.17
CA SER A 152 -0.60 1.17 -15.54
C SER A 152 -0.05 0.66 -14.22
N PHE A 153 1.26 0.43 -14.12
CA PHE A 153 1.91 0.04 -12.88
C PHE A 153 1.77 1.13 -11.81
N VAL A 154 2.01 2.40 -12.17
CA VAL A 154 1.84 3.53 -11.27
C VAL A 154 0.41 3.65 -10.77
N PHE A 155 -0.59 3.59 -11.66
CA PHE A 155 -1.99 3.63 -11.23
C PHE A 155 -2.35 2.45 -10.34
N CYS A 156 -1.87 1.25 -10.64
CA CYS A 156 -2.03 0.10 -9.74
C CYS A 156 -1.45 0.40 -8.34
N GLN A 157 -0.31 1.10 -8.24
CA GLN A 157 0.22 1.49 -6.93
C GLN A 157 -0.63 2.54 -6.22
N VAL A 158 -1.10 3.57 -6.93
CA VAL A 158 -2.02 4.57 -6.34
C VAL A 158 -3.26 3.91 -5.73
N PHE A 159 -3.87 2.96 -6.45
CA PHE A 159 -5.02 2.23 -5.92
C PHE A 159 -4.65 1.23 -4.82
N ASN A 160 -3.47 0.61 -4.91
CA ASN A 160 -2.96 -0.29 -3.87
C ASN A 160 -2.62 0.46 -2.56
N GLU A 161 -2.17 1.71 -2.65
CA GLU A 161 -1.95 2.60 -1.51
C GLU A 161 -3.27 2.85 -0.77
N ILE A 162 -4.32 3.21 -1.51
CA ILE A 162 -5.67 3.34 -0.98
C ILE A 162 -6.08 2.03 -0.29
N ASN A 163 -5.91 0.88 -0.97
CA ASN A 163 -6.27 -0.43 -0.40
C ASN A 163 -5.50 -0.79 0.88
N SER A 164 -4.24 -0.39 0.98
CA SER A 164 -3.37 -0.70 2.11
C SER A 164 -3.69 0.12 3.37
N ARG A 165 -4.43 1.21 3.22
CA ARG A 165 -4.95 2.05 4.31
C ARG A 165 -5.79 1.28 5.34
N GLU A 166 -6.53 0.27 4.88
CA GLU A 166 -7.37 -0.59 5.73
C GLU A 166 -7.04 -2.06 5.45
N MET A 167 -6.35 -2.73 6.37
CA MET A 167 -5.84 -4.10 6.13
C MET A 167 -6.94 -5.17 6.23
N ASP A 168 -7.91 -4.99 7.13
CA ASP A 168 -8.96 -5.97 7.43
C ASP A 168 -10.34 -5.58 6.88
N LYS A 169 -10.60 -4.27 6.73
CA LYS A 169 -11.94 -3.78 6.40
C LYS A 169 -12.15 -3.62 4.90
N ILE A 170 -13.36 -3.96 4.47
CA ILE A 170 -13.83 -3.81 3.08
C ILE A 170 -14.03 -2.33 2.72
N ASN A 171 -14.48 -1.50 3.67
CA ASN A 171 -14.74 -0.07 3.44
C ASN A 171 -13.46 0.78 3.46
N VAL A 172 -12.64 0.65 2.42
CA VAL A 172 -11.38 1.40 2.24
C VAL A 172 -11.61 2.91 2.07
N PHE A 173 -12.74 3.29 1.47
CA PHE A 173 -13.11 4.68 1.22
C PHE A 173 -13.54 5.46 2.47
N ARG A 174 -13.82 4.77 3.59
CA ARG A 174 -14.35 5.44 4.78
C ARG A 174 -13.29 6.38 5.36
N GLY A 175 -13.59 7.68 5.33
CA GLY A 175 -12.74 8.72 5.91
C GLY A 175 -11.47 9.04 5.12
N ILE A 176 -11.38 8.72 3.82
CA ILE A 176 -10.26 9.16 2.95
C ILE A 176 -10.22 10.68 2.93
N PHE A 177 -11.35 11.33 2.65
CA PHE A 177 -11.46 12.80 2.59
C PHE A 177 -11.28 13.50 3.95
N ARG A 178 -11.23 12.74 5.05
CA ARG A 178 -10.95 13.32 6.37
C ARG A 178 -9.45 13.53 6.58
N ASN A 179 -8.59 12.77 5.90
CA ASN A 179 -7.15 12.97 5.94
C ASN A 179 -6.71 13.78 4.71
N TRP A 180 -6.64 15.11 4.86
CA TRP A 180 -6.28 16.02 3.77
C TRP A 180 -4.84 15.81 3.31
N ILE A 181 -3.95 15.34 4.19
CA ILE A 181 -2.55 15.01 3.83
C ILE A 181 -2.53 13.82 2.86
N PHE A 182 -3.30 12.77 3.16
CA PHE A 182 -3.41 11.59 2.29
C PHE A 182 -3.96 11.97 0.89
N VAL A 183 -5.04 12.76 0.83
CA VAL A 183 -5.61 13.22 -0.44
C VAL A 183 -4.64 14.12 -1.19
N GLY A 184 -3.95 15.02 -0.49
CA GLY A 184 -2.93 15.91 -1.07
C GLY A 184 -1.80 15.13 -1.72
N ILE A 185 -1.26 14.11 -1.03
CA ILE A 185 -0.20 13.25 -1.55
C ILE A 185 -0.67 12.45 -2.76
N LEU A 186 -1.85 11.82 -2.68
CA LEU A 186 -2.38 11.04 -3.79
C LEU A 186 -2.62 11.89 -5.05
N THR A 187 -3.14 13.11 -4.86
CA THR A 187 -3.33 14.08 -5.95
C THR A 187 -2.00 14.54 -6.52
N ALA A 188 -1.02 14.83 -5.66
CA ALA A 188 0.34 15.20 -6.10
C ALA A 188 0.99 14.07 -6.92
N THR A 189 0.87 12.81 -6.49
CA THR A 189 1.39 11.64 -7.22
C THR A 189 0.79 11.54 -8.62
N VAL A 190 -0.52 11.73 -8.77
CA VAL A 190 -1.19 11.71 -10.09
C VAL A 190 -0.71 12.87 -10.97
N ILE A 191 -0.59 14.09 -10.40
CA ILE A 191 -0.08 15.26 -11.13
C ILE A 191 1.35 15.02 -11.61
N PHE A 192 2.23 14.54 -10.73
CA PHE A 192 3.60 14.22 -11.10
C PHE A 192 3.67 13.12 -12.15
N GLN A 193 2.77 12.13 -12.09
CA GLN A 193 2.70 11.09 -13.11
C GLN A 193 2.36 11.66 -14.49
N VAL A 194 1.39 12.58 -14.57
CA VAL A 194 1.05 13.29 -15.82
C VAL A 194 2.25 14.10 -16.33
N ILE A 195 2.93 14.83 -15.45
CA ILE A 195 4.13 15.61 -15.81
C ILE A 195 5.24 14.70 -16.35
N ILE A 196 5.49 13.55 -15.71
CA ILE A 196 6.54 12.63 -16.14
C ILE A 196 6.24 12.05 -17.52
N VAL A 197 5.00 11.61 -17.74
CA VAL A 197 4.58 10.95 -18.99
C VAL A 197 4.52 11.94 -20.16
N GLU A 198 3.93 13.12 -19.96
CA GLU A 198 3.65 14.07 -21.05
C GLU A 198 4.80 15.07 -21.29
N LEU A 199 5.49 15.53 -20.23
CA LEU A 199 6.49 16.61 -20.34
C LEU A 199 7.94 16.12 -20.23
N LEU A 200 8.21 15.07 -19.44
CA LEU A 200 9.57 14.56 -19.19
C LEU A 200 9.90 13.28 -20.00
N GLY A 201 9.26 13.09 -21.16
CA GLY A 201 9.44 11.91 -22.01
C GLY A 201 10.89 11.54 -22.32
N THR A 202 11.73 12.55 -22.61
CA THR A 202 13.14 12.35 -22.92
C THR A 202 13.97 11.85 -21.72
N PHE A 203 13.61 12.26 -20.50
CA PHE A 203 14.30 11.84 -19.28
C PHE A 203 13.82 10.47 -18.78
N ALA A 204 12.49 10.25 -18.83
CA ALA A 204 11.86 9.02 -18.34
C ALA A 204 11.81 7.89 -19.38
N ASN A 205 12.31 8.11 -20.60
CA ASN A 205 12.15 7.23 -21.76
C ASN A 205 10.67 6.86 -22.02
N THR A 206 9.78 7.84 -21.87
CA THR A 206 8.33 7.69 -22.10
C THR A 206 7.89 8.45 -23.34
N VAL A 207 6.77 8.03 -23.93
CA VAL A 207 6.10 8.75 -25.02
C VAL A 207 4.74 9.27 -24.52
N PRO A 208 4.28 10.45 -24.99
CA PRO A 208 2.97 10.96 -24.62
C PRO A 208 1.89 9.94 -24.99
N LEU A 209 0.98 9.67 -24.06
CA LEU A 209 -0.04 8.64 -24.19
C LEU A 209 -1.35 9.28 -24.68
N SER A 210 -2.08 8.59 -25.54
CA SER A 210 -3.43 9.03 -25.91
C SER A 210 -4.38 8.95 -24.71
N LEU A 211 -5.45 9.75 -24.73
CA LEU A 211 -6.47 9.73 -23.68
C LEU A 211 -7.08 8.34 -23.47
N GLU A 212 -7.20 7.54 -24.53
CA GLU A 212 -7.71 6.16 -24.45
C GLU A 212 -6.78 5.25 -23.63
N LEU A 213 -5.46 5.37 -23.84
CA LEU A 213 -4.46 4.59 -23.11
C LEU A 213 -4.32 5.04 -21.65
N TRP A 214 -4.51 6.33 -21.38
CA TRP A 214 -4.65 6.86 -20.02
C TRP A 214 -5.89 6.32 -19.31
N LEU A 215 -7.04 6.32 -19.98
CA LEU A 215 -8.27 5.75 -19.39
C LEU A 215 -8.10 4.26 -19.14
N LEU A 216 -7.48 3.52 -20.06
CA LEU A 216 -7.18 2.10 -19.88
C LEU A 216 -6.32 1.85 -18.65
N SER A 217 -5.23 2.61 -18.45
CA SER A 217 -4.35 2.44 -17.28
C SER A 217 -5.07 2.74 -15.96
N ILE A 218 -5.92 3.76 -15.94
CA ILE A 218 -6.76 4.09 -14.78
C ILE A 218 -7.77 2.97 -14.50
N VAL A 219 -8.42 2.44 -15.53
CA VAL A 219 -9.40 1.33 -15.39
C VAL A 219 -8.71 0.08 -14.86
N LEU A 220 -7.56 -0.31 -15.43
CA LEU A 220 -6.77 -1.45 -14.95
C LEU A 220 -6.34 -1.26 -13.49
N GLY A 221 -5.95 -0.04 -13.12
CA GLY A 221 -5.68 0.33 -11.74
C GLY A 221 -6.92 0.17 -10.84
N SER A 222 -8.07 0.68 -11.26
CA SER A 222 -9.31 0.67 -10.46
C SER A 222 -9.80 -0.76 -10.17
N VAL A 223 -9.60 -1.70 -11.11
CA VAL A 223 -9.96 -3.11 -10.93
C VAL A 223 -9.15 -3.74 -9.80
N SER A 224 -7.93 -3.27 -9.51
CA SER A 224 -7.15 -3.72 -8.33
C SER A 224 -7.90 -3.51 -7.01
N MET A 225 -8.75 -2.48 -6.92
CA MET A 225 -9.59 -2.22 -5.76
C MET A 225 -10.68 -3.27 -5.60
N ILE A 226 -11.33 -3.66 -6.70
CA ILE A 226 -12.36 -4.70 -6.70
C ILE A 226 -11.73 -6.02 -6.25
N VAL A 227 -10.55 -6.34 -6.77
CA VAL A 227 -9.78 -7.52 -6.34
C VAL A 227 -9.44 -7.45 -4.85
N SER A 228 -9.07 -6.28 -4.34
CA SER A 228 -8.84 -6.09 -2.89
C SER A 228 -10.06 -6.40 -2.04
N VAL A 229 -11.25 -5.95 -2.47
CA VAL A 229 -12.52 -6.25 -1.80
C VAL A 229 -12.77 -7.76 -1.78
N ILE A 230 -12.59 -8.44 -2.92
CA ILE A 230 -12.75 -9.89 -3.03
C ILE A 230 -11.77 -10.63 -2.11
N LEU A 231 -10.48 -10.24 -2.11
CA LEU A 231 -9.46 -10.84 -1.24
C LEU A 231 -9.81 -10.68 0.23
N LYS A 232 -10.38 -9.53 0.62
CA LYS A 232 -10.79 -9.28 2.01
C LYS A 232 -12.00 -10.11 2.43
N CYS A 233 -12.85 -10.55 1.50
CA CYS A 233 -13.95 -11.47 1.78
C CYS A 233 -13.48 -12.89 2.10
N ILE A 234 -12.27 -13.29 1.69
CA ILE A 234 -11.72 -14.62 1.97
C ILE A 234 -11.25 -14.66 3.43
N PRO A 235 -11.90 -15.41 4.34
CA PRO A 235 -11.50 -15.45 5.72
C PRO A 235 -10.13 -16.11 5.85
N VAL A 236 -9.20 -15.44 6.50
CA VAL A 236 -7.93 -16.03 6.90
C VAL A 236 -8.07 -16.40 8.37
N GLU A 237 -7.74 -17.64 8.72
CA GLU A 237 -7.56 -18.02 10.12
C GLU A 237 -6.42 -17.21 10.73
N SER A 238 -6.77 -16.04 11.25
CA SER A 238 -6.00 -15.34 12.25
C SER A 238 -6.05 -16.24 13.47
N GLY A 239 -4.99 -17.02 13.67
CA GLY A 239 -4.93 -18.05 14.70
C GLY A 239 -5.33 -17.48 16.05
N LYS A 240 -6.59 -17.67 16.46
CA LYS A 240 -7.05 -17.47 17.82
C LYS A 240 -6.48 -18.61 18.65
N ARG A 241 -5.17 -18.61 18.88
CA ARG A 241 -4.67 -19.24 20.10
C ARG A 241 -5.09 -18.32 21.24
N PHE A 242 -6.25 -18.62 21.83
CA PHE A 242 -6.58 -18.28 23.21
C PHE A 242 -5.54 -18.93 24.13
N ALA A 243 -4.29 -18.47 24.08
CA ALA A 243 -3.35 -18.67 25.16
C ALA A 243 -3.62 -17.56 26.16
N LYS A 244 -3.77 -17.90 27.45
CA LYS A 244 -3.98 -16.97 28.56
C LYS A 244 -2.97 -15.81 28.50
N PRO A 245 -3.35 -14.57 28.83
CA PRO A 245 -2.37 -13.51 29.04
C PRO A 245 -1.45 -13.92 30.20
N HIS A 246 -0.18 -13.55 30.15
CA HIS A 246 0.82 -13.94 31.14
C HIS A 246 0.46 -13.45 32.56
N GLY A 247 -0.26 -14.24 33.35
CA GLY A 247 -0.46 -13.98 34.78
C GLY A 247 -1.28 -12.75 35.16
N TYR A 248 -1.91 -12.06 34.19
CA TYR A 248 -2.90 -11.01 34.47
C TYR A 248 -4.28 -11.50 34.05
N GLU A 249 -5.14 -11.72 35.05
CA GLU A 249 -6.58 -11.85 34.85
C GLU A 249 -7.14 -10.50 34.41
N LEU A 250 -8.04 -10.53 33.43
CA LEU A 250 -8.84 -9.36 33.08
C LEU A 250 -9.69 -9.04 34.31
N ILE A 251 -9.56 -7.82 34.85
CA ILE A 251 -10.42 -7.36 35.94
C ILE A 251 -11.87 -7.44 35.43
N PRO A 252 -12.79 -8.13 36.15
CA PRO A 252 -14.18 -8.21 35.75
C PRO A 252 -14.74 -6.80 35.53
N GLU A 253 -15.38 -6.59 34.37
CA GLU A 253 -16.12 -5.36 34.11
C GLU A 253 -17.37 -5.34 35.00
N GLY A 254 -17.28 -4.64 36.14
CA GLY A 254 -18.45 -4.18 36.90
C GLY A 254 -19.12 -5.19 37.83
N PRO A 255 -20.05 -4.70 38.69
CA PRO A 255 -20.54 -5.40 39.88
C PRO A 255 -21.62 -6.47 39.61
N GLU A 256 -21.73 -7.01 38.40
CA GLU A 256 -22.71 -8.08 38.09
C GLU A 256 -22.14 -9.49 38.17
N ALA A 257 -20.90 -9.63 38.65
CA ALA A 257 -20.24 -10.93 38.85
C ALA A 257 -19.88 -11.14 40.33
N LEU A 258 -20.88 -11.13 41.21
CA LEU A 258 -20.86 -11.74 42.55
C LEU A 258 -22.26 -12.26 42.89
#